data_AF-A0A3M0HVL8-F1
#
_entry.id   AF-A0A3M0HVL8-F1
#
_cell.length_a   1.000
_cell.length_b   1.000
_cell.length_c   1.000
_cell.angle_alpha   90.00
_cell.angle_beta   90.00
_cell.angle_gamma   90.00
#
_symmetry.space_group_name_H-M   'P 1'
#
loop_
_entity.id
_entity.type
_entity.pdbx_description
1 polymer ?
#
loop_
_entity_poly.entity_id
_entity_poly.type
_entity_poly.pdbx_seq_one_letter_code
_entity_poly.pdbx_strand_id
1 'polypeptide(L)'
;MTVDVGFTGEQIRQLVFEYCGLRHGQRGAWMDARPHISKRMMARWRSAVFDGDVDRGMVPRQTGAMHVAPGDRQSSMQRREIDRARHDEELERRDARIRQLEETNELLGKAIGLLHAMNVPEPADTPMKNDPTDS
;
A
#
# COMPACT_ATOMS: atom_id res chain seq x y z
N MET A 1 1.00 2.43 11.25
CA MET A 1 1.13 1.56 12.44
C MET A 1 0.58 2.28 13.66
N THR A 2 -0.68 2.04 14.01
CA THR A 2 -1.21 2.03 15.40
C THR A 2 -2.60 1.43 15.29
N VAL A 3 -2.63 0.11 15.34
CA VAL A 3 -3.85 -0.69 15.39
C VAL A 3 -3.79 -1.38 16.76
N ASP A 4 -4.91 -1.38 17.48
CA ASP A 4 -5.05 -1.94 18.84
C ASP A 4 -4.01 -3.01 19.16
N VAL A 5 -3.10 -2.68 20.10
CA VAL A 5 -1.96 -3.46 20.60
C VAL A 5 -1.92 -4.91 20.07
N GLY A 6 -1.17 -5.13 18.99
CA GLY A 6 -0.79 -6.46 18.50
C GLY A 6 -1.49 -6.97 17.23
N PHE A 7 -2.52 -6.29 16.72
CA PHE A 7 -3.15 -6.66 15.45
C PHE A 7 -2.86 -5.63 14.37
N THR A 8 -2.70 -6.05 13.12
CA THR A 8 -2.69 -5.15 11.96
C THR A 8 -4.12 -4.90 11.46
N GLY A 9 -4.33 -3.82 10.71
CA GLY A 9 -5.67 -3.50 10.19
C GLY A 9 -6.22 -4.60 9.28
N GLU A 10 -5.33 -5.24 8.52
CA GLU A 10 -5.70 -6.38 7.67
C GLU A 10 -6.06 -7.62 8.48
N GLN A 11 -5.31 -7.94 9.53
CA GLN A 11 -5.67 -9.03 10.45
C GLN A 11 -7.03 -8.80 11.11
N ILE A 12 -7.33 -7.57 11.51
CA ILE A 12 -8.64 -7.21 12.07
C ILE A 12 -9.75 -7.46 11.05
N ARG A 13 -9.56 -7.02 9.79
CA ARG A 13 -10.55 -7.24 8.72
C ARG A 13 -10.80 -8.73 8.50
N GLN A 14 -9.73 -9.52 8.39
CA GLN A 14 -9.82 -10.96 8.22
C GLN A 14 -10.59 -11.64 9.37
N LEU A 15 -10.24 -11.31 10.62
CA LEU A 15 -10.92 -11.87 11.80
C LEU A 15 -12.40 -11.48 11.87
N VAL A 16 -12.74 -10.25 11.50
CA VAL A 16 -14.13 -9.78 11.45
C VAL A 16 -14.92 -10.50 10.35
N PHE A 17 -14.33 -10.69 9.18
CA PHE A 17 -14.97 -11.41 8.08
C PHE A 17 -15.18 -12.89 8.43
N GLU A 18 -14.18 -13.56 9.02
CA GLU A 18 -14.30 -14.92 9.53
C GLU A 18 -15.46 -15.01 10.53
N TYR A 19 -15.48 -14.14 11.54
CA TYR A 19 -16.53 -14.10 12.56
C TYR A 19 -17.94 -13.83 11.99
N CYS A 20 -18.06 -12.97 10.99
CA CYS A 20 -19.34 -12.64 10.35
C CYS A 20 -19.83 -13.74 9.39
N GLY A 21 -18.93 -14.55 8.83
CA GLY A 21 -19.24 -15.70 7.97
C GLY A 21 -19.68 -16.96 8.72
N LEU A 22 -19.45 -17.04 10.03
CA LEU A 22 -19.82 -18.21 10.84
C LEU A 22 -21.33 -18.48 10.84
N ARG A 23 -21.67 -19.77 10.80
CA ARG A 23 -23.05 -20.26 10.96
C ARG A 23 -23.60 -19.90 12.35
N HIS A 24 -24.92 -19.71 12.43
CA HIS A 24 -25.60 -19.41 13.69
C HIS A 24 -25.19 -20.41 14.80
N GLY A 25 -24.87 -19.89 15.99
CA GLY A 25 -24.40 -20.69 17.13
C GLY A 25 -22.89 -20.93 17.21
N GLN A 26 -22.14 -20.81 16.11
CA GLN A 26 -20.69 -21.09 16.11
C GLN A 26 -19.83 -19.92 16.61
N ARG A 27 -20.41 -18.72 16.70
CA ARG A 27 -19.70 -17.50 17.18
C ARG A 27 -19.18 -17.63 18.60
N GLY A 28 -19.86 -18.38 19.47
CA GLY A 28 -19.40 -18.64 20.84
C GLY A 28 -18.10 -19.45 20.85
N ALA A 29 -18.14 -20.65 20.28
CA ALA A 29 -16.98 -21.53 20.17
C ALA A 29 -15.79 -20.87 19.47
N TRP A 30 -16.05 -20.04 18.45
CA TRP A 30 -14.99 -19.29 17.76
C TRP A 30 -14.30 -18.27 18.66
N MET A 31 -15.06 -17.60 19.54
CA MET A 31 -14.53 -16.66 20.53
C MET A 31 -13.79 -17.41 21.65
N ASP A 32 -14.30 -18.57 22.08
CA ASP A 32 -13.68 -19.38 23.13
C ASP A 32 -12.32 -19.95 22.68
N ALA A 33 -12.19 -20.28 21.39
CA ALA A 33 -10.92 -20.67 20.80
C ALA A 33 -9.87 -19.54 20.75
N ARG A 34 -10.28 -18.28 20.97
CA ARG A 34 -9.44 -17.08 20.86
C ARG A 34 -9.57 -16.19 22.10
N PRO A 35 -8.99 -16.60 23.25
CA PRO A 35 -9.15 -15.89 24.53
C PRO A 35 -8.56 -14.47 24.53
N HIS A 36 -7.66 -14.16 23.60
CA HIS A 36 -7.09 -12.82 23.43
C HIS A 36 -8.06 -11.82 22.75
N ILE A 37 -9.16 -12.29 22.15
CA ILE A 37 -10.17 -11.44 21.50
C ILE A 37 -11.38 -11.32 22.41
N SER A 38 -11.61 -10.13 22.97
CA SER A 38 -12.82 -9.89 23.77
C SER A 38 -14.04 -9.58 22.91
N LYS A 39 -15.25 -9.87 23.42
CA LYS A 39 -16.52 -9.50 22.75
C LYS A 39 -16.61 -8.00 22.45
N ARG A 40 -16.09 -7.16 23.36
CA ARG A 40 -16.05 -5.69 23.20
C ARG A 40 -15.09 -5.28 22.09
N MET A 41 -13.94 -5.94 21.99
CA MET A 41 -12.97 -5.72 20.93
C MET A 41 -13.55 -6.09 19.57
N MET A 42 -14.18 -7.27 19.45
CA MET A 42 -14.86 -7.70 18.23
C MET A 42 -16.02 -6.77 17.83
N ALA A 43 -16.80 -6.26 18.79
CA ALA A 43 -17.85 -5.28 18.52
C ALA A 43 -17.27 -3.97 17.96
N ARG A 44 -16.19 -3.46 18.57
CA ARG A 44 -15.49 -2.26 18.09
C ARG A 44 -14.89 -2.46 16.70
N TRP A 45 -14.25 -3.60 16.46
CA TRP A 45 -13.67 -3.94 15.16
C TRP A 45 -14.72 -4.08 14.07
N ARG A 46 -15.88 -4.68 14.35
CA ARG A 46 -16.99 -4.71 13.39
C ARG A 46 -17.46 -3.31 12.99
N SER A 47 -17.62 -2.40 13.96
CA SER A 47 -17.96 -1.01 13.64
C SER A 47 -16.85 -0.30 12.86
N ALA A 48 -15.58 -0.53 13.22
CA ALA A 48 -14.45 0.02 12.47
C ALA A 48 -14.39 -0.51 11.03
N VAL A 49 -14.64 -1.80 10.83
CA VAL A 49 -14.60 -2.46 9.51
C VAL A 49 -15.77 -2.00 8.66
N PHE A 50 -17.01 -2.05 9.15
CA PHE A 50 -18.18 -1.80 8.32
C PHE A 50 -18.53 -0.33 8.19
N ASP A 51 -18.31 0.46 9.25
CA ASP A 51 -18.81 1.84 9.33
C ASP A 51 -17.67 2.87 9.34
N GLY A 52 -16.43 2.44 9.61
CA GLY A 52 -15.28 3.33 9.88
C GLY A 52 -14.03 3.07 9.05
N ASP A 53 -12.89 3.47 9.62
CA ASP A 53 -11.55 3.24 9.08
C ASP A 53 -10.71 2.44 10.11
N VAL A 54 -10.48 1.18 9.78
CA VAL A 54 -9.72 0.22 10.60
C VAL A 54 -8.23 0.58 10.66
N ASP A 55 -7.65 1.08 9.56
CA ASP A 55 -6.20 1.32 9.49
C ASP A 55 -5.81 2.55 10.31
N ARG A 56 -6.72 3.51 10.45
CA ARG A 56 -6.56 4.69 11.31
C ARG A 56 -7.18 4.51 12.71
N GLY A 57 -7.75 3.34 13.01
CA GLY A 57 -8.45 3.08 14.27
C GLY A 57 -9.66 4.00 14.50
N MET A 58 -10.20 4.61 13.44
CA MET A 58 -11.32 5.53 13.51
C MET A 58 -12.62 4.73 13.51
N VAL A 59 -13.26 4.69 14.67
CA VAL A 59 -14.62 4.17 14.81
C VAL A 59 -15.58 5.36 14.84
N PRO A 60 -16.55 5.45 13.91
CA PRO A 60 -17.52 6.53 13.92
C PRO A 60 -18.19 6.62 15.29
N ARG A 61 -18.37 7.84 15.80
CA ARG A 61 -19.28 8.06 16.93
C ARG A 61 -20.67 7.62 16.48
N GLN A 62 -21.36 6.84 17.31
CA GLN A 62 -22.71 6.35 17.01
C GLN A 62 -23.75 7.47 17.03
N THR A 63 -23.70 8.36 16.04
CA THR A 63 -24.63 9.46 15.82
C THR A 63 -25.31 9.25 14.45
N GLY A 64 -26.32 8.37 14.42
CA GLY A 64 -27.29 8.24 13.32
C GLY A 64 -26.78 7.70 11.96
N ALA A 65 -27.73 7.16 11.17
CA ALA A 65 -27.76 6.76 9.74
C ALA A 65 -26.57 6.03 9.05
N MET A 66 -25.35 6.08 9.56
CA MET A 66 -24.12 5.51 8.97
C MET A 66 -23.77 4.13 9.54
N HIS A 67 -24.76 3.26 9.75
CA HIS A 67 -24.51 1.90 10.23
C HIS A 67 -24.95 0.90 9.16
N VAL A 68 -24.01 0.10 8.65
CA VAL A 68 -24.33 -0.98 7.71
C VAL A 68 -25.25 -1.97 8.41
N ALA A 69 -26.45 -2.16 7.86
CA ALA A 69 -27.42 -3.08 8.45
C ALA A 69 -26.84 -4.50 8.51
N PRO A 70 -27.16 -5.30 9.54
CA PRO A 70 -26.61 -6.65 9.68
C PRO A 70 -26.79 -7.55 8.45
N GLY A 71 -27.88 -7.38 7.69
CA GLY A 71 -28.15 -8.11 6.44
C GLY A 71 -27.24 -7.72 5.28
N ASP A 72 -26.77 -6.48 5.23
CA ASP A 72 -25.93 -5.94 4.15
C ASP A 72 -24.42 -6.14 4.40
N ARG A 73 -24.07 -6.76 5.52
CA ARG A 73 -22.66 -7.05 5.85
C ARG A 73 -22.06 -8.08 4.89
N GLN A 74 -22.83 -9.07 4.46
CA GLN A 74 -22.36 -10.08 3.51
C GLN A 74 -22.11 -9.48 2.11
N SER A 75 -23.01 -8.62 1.62
CA SER A 75 -22.84 -7.95 0.33
C SER A 75 -21.71 -6.91 0.36
N SER A 76 -21.52 -6.19 1.48
CA SER A 76 -20.38 -5.29 1.64
C SER A 76 -19.03 -6.04 1.74
N MET A 77 -19.00 -7.25 2.30
CA MET A 77 -17.81 -8.11 2.26
C MET A 77 -17.43 -8.49 0.82
N GLN A 78 -18.39 -9.01 0.04
CA GLN A 78 -18.15 -9.38 -1.36
C GLN A 78 -17.68 -8.20 -2.22
N ARG A 79 -18.29 -7.02 -2.07
CA ARG A 79 -17.87 -5.82 -2.81
C ARG A 79 -16.42 -5.45 -2.51
N ARG A 80 -16.00 -5.54 -1.25
CA ARG A 80 -14.62 -5.23 -0.85
C ARG A 80 -13.59 -6.25 -1.33
N GLU A 81 -13.94 -7.54 -1.41
CA GLU A 81 -13.06 -8.53 -2.03
C GLU A 81 -12.81 -8.22 -3.52
N ILE A 82 -13.87 -7.82 -4.24
CA ILE A 82 -13.76 -7.38 -5.64
C ILE A 82 -12.90 -6.11 -5.75
N ASP A 83 -13.12 -5.13 -4.87
CA ASP A 83 -12.35 -3.89 -4.88
C ASP A 83 -10.86 -4.12 -4.56
N ARG A 84 -10.54 -5.03 -3.64
CA ARG A 84 -9.15 -5.43 -3.35
C ARG A 84 -8.49 -6.08 -4.56
N ALA A 85 -9.15 -7.06 -5.17
CA ALA A 85 -8.61 -7.73 -6.36
C ALA A 85 -8.34 -6.72 -7.48
N ARG A 86 -9.24 -5.77 -7.70
CA ARG A 86 -9.04 -4.68 -8.68
C ARG A 86 -7.87 -3.77 -8.32
N HIS A 87 -7.70 -3.43 -7.04
CA HIS A 87 -6.58 -2.61 -6.59
C HIS A 87 -5.24 -3.33 -6.73
N ASP A 88 -5.18 -4.63 -6.44
CA ASP A 88 -3.97 -5.44 -6.62
C ASP A 88 -3.57 -5.50 -8.10
N GLU A 89 -4.53 -5.73 -9.00
CA GLU A 89 -4.30 -5.67 -10.46
C GLU A 89 -3.84 -4.27 -10.94
N GLU A 90 -4.30 -3.21 -10.28
CA GLU A 90 -3.88 -1.84 -10.61
C GLU A 90 -2.45 -1.57 -10.13
N LEU A 91 -2.08 -2.05 -8.94
CA LEU A 91 -0.72 -1.96 -8.40
C LEU A 91 0.28 -2.71 -9.29
N GLU A 92 -0.03 -3.95 -9.68
CA GLU A 92 0.83 -4.73 -10.57
C GLU A 92 1.09 -4.02 -11.90
N ARG A 93 0.04 -3.43 -12.49
CA ARG A 93 0.15 -2.64 -13.72
C ARG A 93 1.03 -1.40 -13.55
N ARG A 94 0.88 -0.69 -12.43
CA ARG A 94 1.70 0.49 -12.11
C ARG A 94 3.16 0.10 -11.89
N ASP A 95 3.43 -0.97 -11.16
CA ASP A 95 4.79 -1.45 -10.89
C ASP A 95 5.50 -1.96 -12.15
N ALA A 96 4.76 -2.60 -13.06
CA ALA A 96 5.28 -2.97 -14.37
C ALA A 96 5.67 -1.72 -15.18
N ARG A 97 4.84 -0.67 -15.14
CA ARG A 97 5.12 0.59 -15.84
C ARG A 97 6.31 1.34 -15.25
N ILE A 98 6.46 1.35 -13.92
CA ILE A 98 7.61 1.95 -13.25
C ILE A 98 8.90 1.25 -13.70
N ARG A 99 8.95 -0.09 -13.65
CA ARG A 99 10.11 -0.86 -14.11
C ARG A 99 10.48 -0.55 -15.55
N GLN A 100 9.50 -0.47 -16.44
CA GLN A 100 9.73 -0.11 -17.84
C GLN A 100 10.36 1.30 -17.96
N LEU A 101 9.84 2.27 -17.21
CA LEU A 101 10.36 3.64 -17.24
C LEU A 101 11.79 3.73 -16.69
N GLU A 102 12.07 3.02 -15.60
CA GLU A 102 13.41 2.93 -15.01
C GLU A 102 14.41 2.33 -16.00
N GLU A 103 14.06 1.23 -16.66
CA GLU A 103 14.91 0.61 -17.70
C GLU A 103 15.17 1.56 -18.87
N THR A 104 14.14 2.25 -19.35
CA THR A 104 14.31 3.23 -20.45
C THR A 104 15.21 4.39 -20.04
N ASN A 105 15.08 4.89 -18.81
CA ASN A 105 15.93 5.96 -18.30
C ASN A 105 17.38 5.49 -18.13
N GLU A 106 17.61 4.25 -17.68
CA GLU A 106 18.95 3.68 -17.57
C GLU A 106 19.63 3.59 -18.96
N LEU A 107 18.90 3.10 -19.97
CA LEU A 107 19.40 3.03 -21.35
C LEU A 107 19.69 4.42 -21.93
N LEU A 108 18.80 5.38 -21.71
CA LEU A 108 19.01 6.77 -22.14
C LEU A 108 20.23 7.38 -21.44
N GLY A 109 20.41 7.14 -20.14
CA GLY A 109 21.58 7.57 -19.38
C GLY A 109 22.89 7.00 -19.95
N LYS A 110 22.89 5.70 -20.29
CA LYS A 110 24.05 5.04 -20.95
C LYS A 110 24.34 5.65 -22.32
N ALA A 111 23.32 5.87 -23.14
CA ALA A 111 23.48 6.46 -24.48
C ALA A 111 24.03 7.89 -24.42
N ILE A 112 23.53 8.71 -23.49
CA ILE A 112 24.04 10.06 -23.24
C ILE A 112 25.49 10.01 -22.76
N GLY A 113 25.82 9.09 -21.85
CA GLY A 113 27.19 8.88 -21.38
C GLY A 113 28.16 8.52 -22.52
N LEU A 114 27.75 7.61 -23.41
CA LEU A 114 28.54 7.25 -24.59
C LEU A 114 28.69 8.43 -25.55
N LEU A 115 27.63 9.20 -25.81
CA LEU A 115 27.70 10.40 -26.64
C LEU A 115 28.66 11.44 -26.05
N HIS A 116 28.60 11.66 -24.74
CA HIS A 116 29.52 12.57 -24.06
C HIS A 116 30.96 12.06 -24.17
N ALA A 117 31.22 10.76 -24.03
CA ALA A 117 32.55 10.19 -24.18
C ALA A 117 33.11 10.34 -25.61
N MET A 118 32.26 10.16 -26.64
CA MET A 118 32.64 10.37 -28.04
C MET A 118 32.85 11.85 -28.41
N ASN A 119 32.21 12.76 -27.67
CA ASN A 119 32.27 14.20 -27.94
C ASN A 119 33.34 14.93 -27.09
N VAL A 120 34.18 14.21 -26.33
CA VAL A 120 35.34 14.82 -25.65
C VAL A 120 36.38 15.18 -26.71
N PRO A 121 36.74 16.47 -26.89
CA PRO A 121 37.87 16.84 -27.72
C PRO A 121 39.16 16.30 -27.09
N GLU A 122 40.03 15.68 -27.90
CA GLU A 122 41.42 15.39 -27.51
C GLU A 122 42.02 16.65 -26.85
N PRO A 123 42.76 16.54 -25.72
CA PRO A 123 43.37 17.72 -25.14
C PRO A 123 44.33 18.28 -26.18
N ALA A 124 44.00 19.46 -26.70
CA ALA A 124 44.91 20.22 -27.53
C ALA A 124 46.20 20.38 -26.74
N ASP A 125 47.31 19.90 -27.32
CA ASP A 125 48.66 20.17 -26.86
C ASP A 125 48.73 21.64 -26.46
N THR A 126 48.90 21.88 -25.16
CA THR A 126 49.09 23.22 -24.61
C THR A 126 50.18 23.92 -25.42
N PRO A 127 49.90 25.05 -26.08
CA PRO A 127 50.93 25.76 -26.83
C PRO A 127 51.95 26.31 -25.84
N MET A 128 53.22 25.98 -26.06
CA MET A 128 54.36 26.58 -25.35
C MET A 128 54.21 28.10 -25.39
N LYS A 129 54.18 28.73 -24.21
CA LYS A 129 54.40 30.17 -24.08
C LYS A 129 55.81 30.47 -24.58
N ASN A 130 55.92 31.01 -25.79
CA ASN A 130 57.15 31.65 -26.22
C ASN A 130 57.34 32.91 -25.37
N ASP A 131 58.49 32.98 -24.69
CA ASP A 131 58.99 34.16 -24.00
C ASP A 131 59.04 35.36 -24.95
N PRO A 132 58.67 36.57 -24.49
CA PRO A 132 58.92 37.77 -25.27
C PRO A 132 60.39 38.18 -25.07
N THR A 133 61.18 38.11 -26.14
CA THR A 133 62.45 38.83 -26.24
C THR A 133 62.28 39.93 -27.30
N ASP A 134 62.27 41.20 -26.87
CA ASP A 134 63.30 42.21 -27.17
C ASP A 134 62.77 43.65 -27.36
N SER A 135 63.67 44.60 -27.00
CA SER A 135 63.70 46.08 -27.11
C SER A 135 63.13 46.92 -25.97
#